data_AF-A0AAI8WXT7-F1
#
_entry.id   AF-A0AAI8WXT7-F1
#
_cell.length_a   1.000
_cell.length_b   1.000
_cell.length_c   1.000
_cell.angle_alpha   90.00
_cell.angle_beta   90.00
_cell.angle_gamma   90.00
#
_symmetry.space_group_name_H-M   'P 1'
#
loop_
_entity.id
_entity.type
_entity.pdbx_description
1 polymer ?
#
loop_
_entity_poly.entity_id
_entity_poly.type
_entity_poly.pdbx_seq_one_letter_code
_entity_poly.pdbx_strand_id
1 'polypeptide(L)'
;MPLSAIPAAATQVRLVADDEDLAPQHWIALTPPRIPQLRTLQDVVGSKDPVFLDWLVGLAFPCQRPFGHQNGVDETPKWRILPDRFGAEANSPVMDNNGGGPLGVTELLAKATTMATYLKDDWSRDWGSLQRLTPYYPDARPAQLLLGTATRSGLWNPAPLRH
;
A
#
# COMPACT_ATOMS: atom_id res chain seq x y z
N MET A 1 16.33 -1.03 -16.01
CA MET A 1 16.79 -1.50 -17.33
C MET A 1 16.67 -3.02 -17.38
N PRO A 2 16.08 -3.60 -18.44
CA PRO A 2 16.01 -5.05 -18.60
C PRO A 2 17.38 -5.65 -18.96
N LEU A 3 17.63 -6.90 -18.57
CA LEU A 3 18.87 -7.61 -18.93
C LEU A 3 19.02 -7.79 -20.45
N SER A 4 17.92 -7.80 -21.21
CA SER A 4 17.94 -7.85 -22.67
C SER A 4 18.60 -6.62 -23.33
N ALA A 5 18.76 -5.52 -22.61
CA ALA A 5 19.51 -4.36 -23.07
C ALA A 5 21.04 -4.54 -22.95
N ILE A 6 21.50 -5.58 -22.26
CA ILE A 6 22.92 -5.91 -22.07
C ILE A 6 23.26 -7.07 -23.03
N PRO A 7 24.35 -6.98 -23.82
CA PRO A 7 24.80 -8.10 -24.64
C PRO A 7 25.05 -9.36 -23.82
N ALA A 8 24.65 -10.52 -24.35
CA ALA A 8 24.75 -11.80 -23.62
C ALA A 8 26.19 -12.21 -23.24
N ALA A 9 27.20 -11.67 -23.91
CA ALA A 9 28.61 -11.93 -23.61
C ALA A 9 29.17 -11.07 -22.46
N ALA A 10 28.43 -10.07 -21.96
CA ALA A 10 28.91 -9.19 -20.90
C ALA A 10 28.95 -9.92 -19.55
N THR A 11 30.11 -9.91 -18.89
CA THR A 11 30.31 -10.57 -17.59
C THR A 11 30.60 -9.59 -16.45
N GLN A 12 30.84 -8.32 -16.76
CA GLN A 12 31.19 -7.27 -15.81
C GLN A 12 30.37 -6.02 -16.09
N VAL A 13 29.99 -5.30 -15.02
CA VAL A 13 29.27 -4.03 -15.09
C VAL A 13 29.96 -2.99 -14.21
N ARG A 14 29.89 -1.72 -14.63
CA ARG A 14 30.38 -0.58 -13.84
C ARG A 14 29.33 0.52 -13.87
N LEU A 15 29.00 1.07 -12.71
CA LEU A 15 28.21 2.29 -12.61
C LEU A 15 29.14 3.49 -12.79
N VAL A 16 28.74 4.40 -13.66
CA VAL A 16 29.41 5.69 -13.90
C VAL A 16 28.31 6.73 -13.84
N ALA A 17 28.45 7.73 -12.98
CA ALA A 17 27.54 8.87 -12.89
C ALA A 17 28.37 10.13 -12.66
N ASP A 18 27.96 11.20 -13.30
CA ASP A 18 28.58 12.51 -13.24
C ASP A 18 27.46 13.55 -13.05
N ASP A 19 27.73 14.57 -12.24
CA ASP A 19 26.81 15.67 -11.95
C ASP A 19 27.57 16.99 -12.14
N GLU A 20 27.25 17.68 -13.23
CA GLU A 20 27.93 18.91 -13.65
C GLU A 20 27.14 20.17 -13.27
N ASP A 21 25.96 20.04 -12.65
CA ASP A 21 25.13 21.18 -12.27
C ASP A 21 25.55 21.73 -10.89
N LEU A 22 25.55 23.05 -10.77
CA LEU A 22 25.91 23.75 -9.54
C LEU A 22 24.71 24.09 -8.67
N ALA A 23 23.49 23.86 -9.17
CA ALA A 23 22.27 24.16 -8.46
C ALA A 23 22.09 23.23 -7.25
N PRO A 24 21.87 23.75 -6.03
CA PRO A 24 21.89 22.95 -4.79
C PRO A 24 20.78 21.88 -4.72
N GLN A 25 19.72 22.00 -5.51
CA GLN A 25 18.66 21.01 -5.63
C GLN A 25 19.01 19.84 -6.57
N HIS A 26 20.06 19.98 -7.39
CA HIS A 26 20.53 18.93 -8.28
C HIS A 26 21.63 18.15 -7.58
N TRP A 27 21.34 16.87 -7.32
CA TRP A 27 22.30 15.92 -6.75
C TRP A 27 21.87 14.51 -7.12
N ILE A 28 22.83 13.58 -7.15
CA ILE A 28 22.60 12.17 -7.43
C ILE A 28 23.14 11.33 -6.28
N ALA A 29 22.33 10.40 -5.77
CA ALA A 29 22.80 9.30 -4.93
C ALA A 29 22.53 7.96 -5.59
N LEU A 30 23.45 7.02 -5.40
CA LEU A 30 23.40 5.69 -6.01
C LEU A 30 23.57 4.61 -4.96
N THR A 31 23.03 3.43 -5.28
CA THR A 31 23.26 2.19 -4.54
C THR A 31 23.87 1.16 -5.48
N PRO A 32 24.58 0.13 -4.95
CA PRO A 32 25.10 -0.95 -5.77
C PRO A 32 23.99 -1.61 -6.61
N PRO A 33 24.29 -2.05 -7.85
CA PRO A 33 23.29 -2.64 -8.72
C PRO A 33 22.82 -3.99 -8.15
N ARG A 34 21.55 -4.33 -8.42
CA ARG A 34 20.94 -5.60 -8.00
C ARG A 34 20.18 -6.24 -9.16
N ILE A 35 20.21 -7.56 -9.25
CA ILE A 35 19.28 -8.35 -10.06
C ILE A 35 18.20 -8.88 -9.11
N PRO A 36 16.98 -8.32 -9.11
CA PRO A 36 15.97 -8.70 -8.14
C PRO A 36 15.43 -10.11 -8.42
N GLN A 37 15.21 -10.89 -7.37
CA GLN A 37 14.43 -12.12 -7.44
C GLN A 37 12.95 -11.76 -7.35
N LEU A 38 12.26 -11.80 -8.48
CA LEU A 38 10.87 -11.37 -8.59
C LEU A 38 9.91 -12.54 -8.42
N ARG A 39 8.77 -12.26 -7.74
CA ARG A 39 7.59 -13.11 -7.67
C ARG A 39 6.37 -12.27 -8.03
N THR A 40 5.31 -12.89 -8.54
CA THR A 40 4.08 -12.14 -8.86
C THR A 40 3.44 -11.61 -7.58
N LEU A 41 2.69 -10.50 -7.69
CA LEU A 41 1.94 -9.95 -6.56
C LEU A 41 0.96 -10.99 -5.99
N GLN A 42 0.30 -11.77 -6.85
CA GLN A 42 -0.61 -12.83 -6.44
C GLN A 42 0.08 -13.90 -5.58
N ASP A 43 1.32 -14.29 -5.88
CA ASP A 43 2.06 -15.27 -5.09
C ASP A 43 2.57 -14.73 -3.75
N VAL A 44 2.71 -13.40 -3.64
CA VAL A 44 3.22 -12.71 -2.44
C VAL A 44 2.08 -12.32 -1.50
N VAL A 45 1.02 -11.71 -2.02
CA VAL A 45 -0.12 -11.19 -1.25
C VAL A 45 -1.23 -12.25 -1.12
N GLY A 46 -1.44 -13.06 -2.16
CA GLY A 46 -2.51 -14.05 -2.19
C GLY A 46 -3.91 -13.44 -2.27
N SER A 47 -4.88 -14.23 -1.83
CA SER A 47 -6.32 -13.91 -1.89
C SER A 47 -7.04 -14.07 -0.54
N LYS A 48 -6.30 -14.30 0.54
CA LYS A 48 -6.85 -14.54 1.88
C LYS A 48 -6.53 -13.42 2.85
N ASP A 49 -5.30 -12.91 2.78
CA ASP A 49 -4.87 -11.81 3.62
C ASP A 49 -5.75 -10.57 3.40
N PRO A 50 -6.08 -9.83 4.47
CA PRO A 50 -6.83 -8.58 4.36
C PRO A 50 -5.96 -7.50 3.71
N VAL A 51 -6.45 -6.94 2.61
CA VAL A 51 -5.76 -5.89 1.86
C VAL A 51 -6.55 -4.59 1.97
N PHE A 52 -5.86 -3.49 2.22
CA PHE A 52 -6.39 -2.16 1.97
C PHE A 52 -6.25 -1.85 0.49
N LEU A 53 -7.31 -2.08 -0.27
CA LEU A 53 -7.41 -1.66 -1.67
C LEU A 53 -7.87 -0.20 -1.70
N ASP A 54 -7.05 0.69 -2.24
CA ASP A 54 -7.52 2.03 -2.57
C ASP A 54 -8.70 1.92 -3.55
N TRP A 55 -9.68 2.81 -3.41
CA TRP A 55 -10.96 2.68 -4.13
C TRP A 55 -10.82 2.62 -5.67
N LEU A 56 -9.76 3.21 -6.22
CA LEU A 56 -9.46 3.18 -7.66
C LEU A 56 -9.01 1.81 -8.18
N VAL A 57 -8.40 0.96 -7.33
CA VAL A 57 -7.71 -0.25 -7.79
C VAL A 57 -8.56 -1.52 -7.68
N GLY A 58 -9.80 -1.42 -7.20
CA GLY A 58 -10.64 -2.59 -6.87
C GLY A 58 -10.84 -3.57 -8.03
N LEU A 59 -11.18 -3.08 -9.23
CA LEU A 59 -11.42 -3.95 -10.39
C LEU A 59 -10.12 -4.51 -11.00
N ALA A 60 -8.98 -3.82 -10.78
CA ALA A 60 -7.68 -4.28 -11.25
C ALA A 60 -7.11 -5.42 -10.40
N PHE A 61 -7.54 -5.52 -9.13
CA PHE A 61 -7.10 -6.55 -8.17
C PHE A 61 -8.29 -7.37 -7.63
N PRO A 62 -9.05 -8.07 -8.49
CA PRO A 62 -10.30 -8.72 -8.09
C PRO A 62 -10.09 -9.96 -7.21
N CYS A 63 -8.86 -10.51 -7.18
CA CYS A 63 -8.52 -11.69 -6.40
C CYS A 63 -8.07 -11.35 -4.97
N GLN A 64 -7.64 -10.11 -4.71
CA GLN A 64 -7.25 -9.65 -3.38
C GLN A 64 -8.52 -9.32 -2.60
N ARG A 65 -8.61 -9.85 -1.37
CA ARG A 65 -9.77 -9.60 -0.51
C ARG A 65 -9.58 -8.30 0.26
N PRO A 66 -10.51 -7.33 0.20
CA PRO A 66 -10.46 -6.18 1.09
C PRO A 66 -10.58 -6.61 2.55
N PHE A 67 -10.00 -5.83 3.47
CA PHE A 67 -10.21 -6.06 4.90
C PHE A 67 -11.70 -5.92 5.25
N GLY A 68 -12.18 -6.76 6.16
CA GLY A 68 -13.57 -6.72 6.62
C GLY A 68 -13.80 -5.70 7.73
N HIS A 69 -15.06 -5.45 8.06
CA HIS A 69 -15.47 -4.71 9.24
C HIS A 69 -16.70 -5.38 9.86
N GLN A 70 -16.78 -5.45 11.18
CA GLN A 70 -17.91 -6.06 11.87
C GLN A 70 -18.14 -5.40 13.24
N ASN A 71 -19.40 -5.13 13.58
CA ASN A 71 -19.79 -4.58 14.89
C ASN A 71 -19.04 -3.30 15.28
N GLY A 72 -18.69 -2.45 14.30
CA GLY A 72 -17.97 -1.19 14.52
C GLY A 72 -16.44 -1.33 14.66
N VAL A 73 -15.87 -2.50 14.34
CA VAL A 73 -14.42 -2.75 14.40
C VAL A 73 -13.92 -3.27 13.04
N ASP A 74 -12.82 -2.70 12.56
CA ASP A 74 -12.17 -3.09 11.31
C ASP A 74 -11.18 -4.26 11.51
N GLU A 75 -11.10 -5.15 10.52
CA GLU A 75 -10.03 -6.12 10.40
C GLU A 75 -8.73 -5.40 10.01
N THR A 76 -7.63 -5.65 10.72
CA THR A 76 -6.35 -4.98 10.43
C THR A 76 -5.78 -5.43 9.07
N PRO A 77 -5.61 -4.52 8.08
CA PRO A 77 -5.02 -4.87 6.80
C PRO A 77 -3.51 -5.13 6.92
N LYS A 78 -2.99 -6.06 6.11
CA LYS A 78 -1.56 -6.40 6.05
C LYS A 78 -0.83 -5.75 4.88
N TRP A 79 -1.58 -5.41 3.84
CA TRP A 79 -1.08 -4.85 2.60
C TRP A 79 -1.94 -3.65 2.21
N ARG A 80 -1.35 -2.70 1.48
CA ARG A 80 -2.08 -1.65 0.77
C ARG A 80 -1.68 -1.63 -0.69
N ILE A 81 -2.65 -1.56 -1.60
CA ILE A 81 -2.43 -1.40 -3.04
C ILE A 81 -2.96 -0.04 -3.45
N LEU A 82 -2.10 0.76 -4.07
CA LEU A 82 -2.35 2.14 -4.44
C LEU A 82 -2.26 2.31 -5.97
N PRO A 83 -2.98 3.29 -6.56
CA PRO A 83 -2.75 3.71 -7.94
C PRO A 83 -1.37 4.37 -8.10
N ASP A 84 -1.09 4.82 -9.32
CA ASP A 84 0.10 5.61 -9.66
C ASP A 84 0.23 6.89 -8.80
N ARG A 85 1.40 7.53 -8.84
CA ARG A 85 1.70 8.67 -7.97
C ARG A 85 0.63 9.77 -8.04
N PHE A 86 0.22 10.18 -9.25
CA PHE A 86 -0.76 11.24 -9.42
C PHE A 86 -2.18 10.80 -9.04
N GLY A 87 -2.56 9.56 -9.37
CA GLY A 87 -3.83 8.98 -8.94
C GLY A 87 -3.94 8.94 -7.42
N ALA A 88 -2.88 8.55 -6.73
CA ALA A 88 -2.85 8.50 -5.28
C ALA A 88 -2.89 9.91 -4.66
N GLU A 89 -2.08 10.83 -5.17
CA GLU A 89 -2.01 12.22 -4.68
C GLU A 89 -3.38 12.92 -4.76
N ALA A 90 -4.09 12.78 -5.88
CA ALA A 90 -5.37 13.44 -6.10
C ALA A 90 -6.56 12.74 -5.42
N ASN A 91 -6.52 11.41 -5.25
CA ASN A 91 -7.71 10.63 -4.86
C ASN A 91 -7.62 9.95 -3.49
N SER A 92 -6.43 9.83 -2.89
CA SER A 92 -6.29 9.37 -1.49
C SER A 92 -7.04 10.24 -0.48
N PRO A 93 -7.19 11.57 -0.67
CA PRO A 93 -7.94 12.41 0.27
C PRO A 93 -9.40 11.99 0.49
N VAL A 94 -10.00 11.23 -0.44
CA VAL A 94 -11.34 10.63 -0.24
C VAL A 94 -11.39 9.73 1.00
N MET A 95 -10.27 9.13 1.38
CA MET A 95 -10.16 8.15 2.46
C MET A 95 -9.41 8.70 3.68
N ASP A 96 -9.14 10.01 3.74
CA ASP A 96 -8.34 10.62 4.80
C ASP A 96 -9.06 10.59 6.16
N ASN A 97 -8.35 11.02 7.20
CA ASN A 97 -8.91 11.12 8.55
C ASN A 97 -10.07 12.14 8.64
N ASN A 98 -10.02 13.23 7.87
CA ASN A 98 -11.05 14.28 7.94
C ASN A 98 -12.39 13.80 7.35
N GLY A 99 -12.34 12.95 6.34
CA GLY A 99 -13.49 12.26 5.76
C GLY A 99 -13.94 11.02 6.52
N GLY A 100 -13.22 10.65 7.60
CA GLY A 100 -13.49 9.44 8.39
C GLY A 100 -13.11 8.13 7.69
N GLY A 101 -12.26 8.21 6.67
CA GLY A 101 -11.85 7.05 5.89
C GLY A 101 -10.78 6.20 6.56
N PRO A 102 -10.52 4.99 6.02
CA PRO A 102 -9.62 4.02 6.62
C PRO A 102 -8.14 4.43 6.63
N LEU A 103 -7.73 5.49 5.90
CA LEU A 103 -6.36 6.01 6.06
C LEU A 103 -6.15 6.57 7.47
N GLY A 104 -7.14 7.28 8.03
CA GLY A 104 -7.02 7.82 9.38
C GLY A 104 -6.87 6.73 10.46
N VAL A 105 -7.49 5.56 10.26
CA VAL A 105 -7.35 4.41 11.16
C VAL A 105 -5.98 3.75 10.99
N THR A 106 -5.60 3.46 9.75
CA THR A 106 -4.36 2.70 9.46
C THR A 106 -3.09 3.49 9.75
N GLU A 107 -3.09 4.81 9.58
CA GLU A 107 -1.98 5.71 9.93
C GLU A 107 -1.60 5.64 11.41
N LEU A 108 -2.58 5.43 12.29
CA LEU A 108 -2.35 5.32 13.74
C LEU A 108 -1.98 3.91 14.18
N LEU A 109 -2.39 2.89 13.42
CA LEU A 109 -2.24 1.49 13.80
C LEU A 109 -0.96 0.83 13.28
N ALA A 110 -0.53 1.19 12.07
CA ALA A 110 0.52 0.48 11.35
C ALA A 110 1.52 1.41 10.67
N LYS A 111 2.78 0.96 10.63
CA LYS A 111 3.82 1.55 9.80
C LYS A 111 3.74 0.99 8.38
N ALA A 112 3.57 1.87 7.40
CA ALA A 112 3.65 1.51 5.99
C ALA A 112 5.11 1.38 5.52
N THR A 113 5.41 0.32 4.77
CA THR A 113 6.71 0.10 4.11
C THR A 113 6.49 -0.18 2.63
N THR A 114 7.00 0.68 1.75
CA THR A 114 6.88 0.52 0.29
C THR A 114 7.70 -0.67 -0.21
N MET A 115 7.06 -1.50 -1.03
CA MET A 115 7.68 -2.65 -1.68
C MET A 115 8.13 -2.26 -3.10
N ALA A 116 9.35 -2.68 -3.49
CA ALA A 116 9.81 -2.52 -4.88
C ALA A 116 9.02 -3.45 -5.80
N THR A 117 8.22 -2.88 -6.68
CA THR A 117 7.31 -3.59 -7.59
C THR A 117 7.47 -3.06 -9.01
N TYR A 118 7.21 -3.91 -9.99
CA TYR A 118 7.49 -3.64 -11.40
C TYR A 118 6.34 -4.17 -12.25
N LEU A 119 5.91 -3.39 -13.24
CA LEU A 119 4.94 -3.86 -14.21
C LEU A 119 5.61 -4.80 -15.20
N LYS A 120 4.95 -5.93 -15.49
CA LYS A 120 5.49 -6.94 -16.39
C LYS A 120 5.62 -6.35 -17.81
N ASP A 121 6.82 -6.43 -18.36
CA ASP A 121 7.18 -6.03 -19.74
C ASP A 121 7.01 -4.54 -20.08
N ASP A 122 6.58 -3.70 -19.13
CA ASP A 122 6.50 -2.24 -19.27
C ASP A 122 7.25 -1.56 -18.11
N TRP A 123 8.58 -1.67 -18.15
CA TRP A 123 9.50 -1.35 -17.05
C TRP A 123 9.56 0.13 -16.65
N SER A 124 9.05 1.02 -17.50
CA SER A 124 9.10 2.48 -17.31
C SER A 124 7.76 3.05 -16.85
N ARG A 125 6.70 2.23 -16.77
CA ARG A 125 5.37 2.67 -16.34
C ARG A 125 5.23 2.62 -14.82
N ASP A 126 4.78 3.72 -14.24
CA ASP A 126 4.23 3.75 -12.90
C ASP A 126 2.84 3.09 -12.94
N TRP A 127 2.76 1.85 -12.48
CA TRP A 127 1.49 1.11 -12.40
C TRP A 127 0.73 1.43 -11.10
N GLY A 128 1.41 2.07 -10.14
CA GLY A 128 1.00 2.15 -8.75
C GLY A 128 2.03 1.55 -7.81
N SER A 129 1.58 1.25 -6.59
CA SER A 129 2.49 0.76 -5.57
C SER A 129 1.85 -0.24 -4.61
N LEU A 130 2.71 -1.04 -3.99
CA LEU A 130 2.38 -1.98 -2.93
C LEU A 130 3.08 -1.55 -1.65
N GLN A 131 2.34 -1.51 -0.54
CA GLN A 131 2.90 -1.30 0.79
C GLN A 131 2.60 -2.49 1.68
N ARG A 132 3.57 -2.87 2.52
CA ARG A 132 3.34 -3.73 3.69
C ARG A 132 2.96 -2.86 4.87
N LEU A 133 1.88 -3.21 5.56
CA LEU A 133 1.41 -2.55 6.77
C LEU A 133 1.82 -3.40 7.97
N THR A 134 2.73 -2.88 8.79
CA THR A 134 3.23 -3.57 9.99
C THR A 134 2.71 -2.87 11.23
N PRO A 135 1.90 -3.51 12.09
CA PRO A 135 1.40 -2.90 13.32
C PRO A 135 2.55 -2.37 14.20
N TYR A 136 2.35 -1.22 14.85
CA TYR A 136 3.36 -0.67 15.78
C TYR A 136 3.59 -1.59 16.98
N TYR A 137 2.56 -2.33 17.40
CA TYR A 137 2.61 -3.32 18.48
C TYR A 137 2.33 -4.72 17.90
N PRO A 138 3.37 -5.46 17.46
CA PRO A 138 3.17 -6.72 16.74
C PRO A 138 2.62 -7.85 17.61
N ASP A 139 2.81 -7.79 18.93
CA ASP A 139 2.30 -8.78 19.88
C ASP A 139 0.85 -8.52 20.31
N ALA A 140 0.26 -7.39 19.89
CA ALA A 140 -1.14 -7.08 20.14
C ALA A 140 -2.05 -8.04 19.35
N ARG A 141 -3.13 -8.48 19.99
CA ARG A 141 -4.10 -9.41 19.40
C ARG A 141 -5.45 -8.72 19.19
N PRO A 142 -6.30 -9.22 18.28
CA PRO A 142 -7.66 -8.73 18.12
C PRO A 142 -8.42 -8.76 19.46
N ALA A 143 -9.23 -7.73 19.70
CA ALA A 143 -10.03 -7.62 20.91
C ALA A 143 -11.15 -8.69 20.94
N GLN A 144 -11.47 -9.18 22.15
CA GLN A 144 -12.66 -10.00 22.36
C GLN A 144 -13.88 -9.08 22.58
N LEU A 145 -14.83 -9.13 21.65
CA LEU A 145 -16.05 -8.33 21.74
C LEU A 145 -17.12 -9.05 22.57
N LEU A 146 -17.64 -8.37 23.60
CA LEU A 146 -18.81 -8.80 24.36
C LEU A 146 -20.04 -8.12 23.77
N LEU A 147 -20.86 -8.90 23.05
CA LEU A 147 -22.04 -8.40 22.37
C LEU A 147 -23.32 -8.77 23.12
N GLY A 148 -24.36 -7.98 22.90
CA GLY A 148 -25.70 -8.25 23.42
C GLY A 148 -26.76 -7.80 22.41
N THR A 149 -28.02 -8.06 22.74
CA THR A 149 -29.16 -7.65 21.93
C THR A 149 -30.05 -6.74 22.77
N ALA A 150 -30.51 -5.64 22.18
CA ALA A 150 -31.43 -4.74 22.83
C ALA A 150 -32.36 -4.07 21.81
N THR A 151 -33.64 -3.94 22.16
CA THR A 151 -34.64 -3.26 21.32
C THR A 151 -34.53 -1.74 21.52
N ARG A 152 -34.67 -0.97 20.44
CA ARG A 152 -34.66 0.50 20.41
C ARG A 152 -35.86 1.01 19.63
N SER A 153 -36.28 2.25 19.90
CA SER A 153 -37.34 2.92 19.13
C SER A 153 -36.78 3.52 17.83
N GLY A 154 -37.66 3.85 16.88
CA GLY A 154 -37.26 4.44 15.59
C GLY A 154 -36.70 5.87 15.67
N LEU A 155 -36.80 6.53 16.82
CA LEU A 155 -36.25 7.87 17.07
C LEU A 155 -35.11 7.83 18.10
N TRP A 156 -34.67 6.63 18.50
CA TRP A 156 -33.59 6.50 19.46
C TRP A 156 -32.26 6.96 18.83
N ASN A 157 -31.52 7.76 19.59
CA ASN A 157 -30.19 8.23 19.21
C ASN A 157 -29.23 7.94 20.39
N PRO A 158 -28.20 7.08 20.22
CA PRO A 158 -27.25 6.78 21.28
C PRO A 158 -26.39 7.98 21.66
N ALA A 159 -25.97 8.76 20.66
CA ALA A 159 -25.09 9.91 20.79
C ALA A 159 -24.99 10.65 19.44
N PRO A 160 -24.70 11.97 19.44
CA PRO A 160 -24.33 12.69 18.22
C PRO A 160 -23.11 12.07 17.52
N LEU A 161 -23.04 12.17 16.20
CA LEU A 161 -21.83 11.86 15.44
C LEU A 161 -20.79 12.97 15.67
N ARG A 162 -19.54 12.57 15.92
CA ARG A 162 -18.41 13.50 15.97
C ARG A 162 -17.92 13.75 14.55
N HIS A 163 -17.92 15.01 14.13
CA HIS A 163 -17.40 15.49 12.85
C HIS A 163 -16.13 16.31 13.09
#